data_AF-A0A386WLK4-F1
#
_entry.id   AF-A0A386WLK4-F1
#
_cell.length_a   1.000
_cell.length_b   1.000
_cell.length_c   1.000
_cell.angle_alpha   90.00
_cell.angle_beta   90.00
_cell.angle_gamma   90.00
#
_symmetry.space_group_name_H-M   'P 1'
#
loop_
_entity.id
_entity.type
_entity.pdbx_description
1 polymer ?
#
loop_
_entity_poly.entity_id
_entity_poly.type
_entity_poly.pdbx_seq_one_letter_code
_entity_poly.pdbx_strand_id
1 'polypeptide(L)'
;MNRSQVAAILALAAARDRRTVGEVDVRAWHEDIGDLDFDDARQAISAHFRQSTEYLMPVHVRRLATEIRRERHRVERETEQQRALQAYRADAGPLTDRSAEIRAFVGHVREVIPDGSREALRPRAVEWERQQRAQAEPEPNPAYDPSMQPVREWCSKPNAPTGQWWENDAARERHAKELLAEAGRLRPRAEQAPAVGAQEAS
;
A
#
# COMPACT_ATOMS: atom_id res chain seq x y z
N MET A 1 26.99 4.00 -17.34
CA MET A 1 27.50 3.08 -18.39
C MET A 1 28.20 3.84 -19.50
N ASN A 2 29.18 3.23 -20.17
CA ASN A 2 29.76 3.76 -21.42
C ASN A 2 29.04 3.21 -22.67
N ARG A 3 29.35 3.75 -23.86
CA ARG A 3 28.70 3.33 -25.13
C ARG A 3 28.90 1.85 -25.46
N SER A 4 30.07 1.28 -25.19
CA SER A 4 30.34 -0.15 -25.42
C SER A 4 29.46 -1.05 -24.53
N GLN A 5 29.23 -0.64 -23.29
CA GLN A 5 28.30 -1.31 -22.39
C GLN A 5 26.85 -1.19 -22.88
N VAL A 6 26.44 -0.03 -23.39
CA VAL A 6 25.11 0.15 -23.98
C VAL A 6 24.93 -0.74 -25.22
N ALA A 7 25.94 -0.87 -26.07
CA ALA A 7 25.91 -1.80 -27.20
C ALA A 7 25.73 -3.26 -26.73
N ALA A 8 26.38 -3.66 -25.64
CA ALA A 8 26.18 -4.98 -25.05
C ALA A 8 24.75 -5.18 -24.50
N ILE A 9 24.18 -4.17 -23.84
CA ILE A 9 22.77 -4.16 -23.37
C ILE A 9 21.80 -4.31 -24.56
N LEU A 10 22.03 -3.56 -25.64
CA LEU A 10 21.22 -3.65 -26.86
C LEU A 10 21.36 -5.00 -27.57
N ALA A 11 22.56 -5.59 -27.59
CA ALA A 11 22.77 -6.94 -28.11
C ALA A 11 21.99 -8.00 -27.31
N LEU A 12 21.93 -7.87 -25.98
CA LEU A 12 21.13 -8.74 -25.12
C LEU A 12 19.62 -8.59 -25.38
N ALA A 13 19.15 -7.38 -25.71
CA ALA A 13 17.76 -7.14 -26.12
C ALA A 13 17.47 -7.77 -27.49
N ALA A 14 18.35 -7.54 -28.47
CA ALA A 14 18.24 -8.07 -29.83
C ALA A 14 18.19 -9.59 -29.89
N ALA A 15 18.89 -10.29 -29.00
CA ALA A 15 18.80 -11.74 -28.87
C ALA A 15 17.38 -12.25 -28.54
N ARG A 16 16.49 -11.39 -28.01
CA ARG A 16 15.15 -11.77 -27.55
C ARG A 16 14.04 -11.18 -28.41
N ASP A 17 14.15 -9.90 -28.76
CA ASP A 17 13.12 -9.19 -29.54
C ASP A 17 13.45 -9.04 -31.03
N ARG A 18 14.59 -9.58 -31.47
CA ARG A 18 15.03 -9.59 -32.87
C ARG A 18 15.19 -8.19 -33.48
N ARG A 19 15.46 -7.15 -32.67
CA ARG A 19 15.81 -5.82 -33.19
C ARG A 19 17.14 -5.84 -33.94
N THR A 20 17.27 -4.95 -34.93
CA THR A 20 18.57 -4.63 -35.54
C THR A 20 19.17 -3.46 -34.76
N VAL A 21 20.43 -3.59 -34.34
CA VAL A 21 21.12 -2.57 -33.54
C VAL A 21 22.18 -1.89 -34.42
N GLY A 22 22.04 -0.58 -34.62
CA GLY A 22 23.04 0.27 -35.26
C GLY A 22 23.70 1.26 -34.30
N GLU A 23 24.75 1.93 -34.77
CA GLU A 23 25.46 2.98 -34.02
C GLU A 23 24.56 4.16 -33.60
N VAL A 24 23.54 4.48 -34.40
CA VAL A 24 22.56 5.50 -34.07
C VAL A 24 21.72 5.07 -32.86
N ASP A 25 21.30 3.80 -32.80
CA ASP A 25 20.52 3.26 -31.68
C ASP A 25 21.34 3.24 -30.39
N VAL A 26 22.61 2.85 -30.48
CA VAL A 26 23.54 2.86 -29.32
C VAL A 26 23.69 4.27 -28.77
N ARG A 27 23.79 5.29 -29.64
CA ARG A 27 23.89 6.69 -29.21
C ARG A 27 22.62 7.16 -28.53
N ALA A 28 21.46 6.93 -29.13
CA ALA A 28 20.17 7.30 -28.57
C ALA A 28 19.94 6.63 -27.20
N TRP A 29 20.19 5.32 -27.11
CA TRP A 29 20.08 4.61 -25.83
C TRP A 29 21.10 5.09 -24.79
N HIS A 30 22.31 5.45 -25.21
CA HIS A 30 23.30 5.98 -24.28
C HIS A 30 22.88 7.33 -23.69
N GLU A 31 22.19 8.18 -24.46
CA GLU A 31 21.59 9.41 -23.95
C GLU A 31 20.48 9.11 -22.93
N ASP A 32 19.67 8.08 -23.19
CA ASP A 32 18.52 7.74 -22.35
C ASP A 32 18.84 6.96 -21.08
N ILE A 33 19.86 6.10 -21.07
CA ILE A 33 20.19 5.20 -19.94
C ILE A 33 21.68 5.21 -19.55
N GLY A 34 22.50 6.09 -20.13
CA GLY A 34 23.94 6.13 -19.89
C GLY A 34 24.34 6.45 -18.45
N ASP A 35 23.46 7.04 -17.65
CA ASP A 35 23.65 7.30 -16.22
C ASP A 35 23.47 6.07 -15.32
N LEU A 36 22.84 4.99 -15.83
CA LEU A 36 22.59 3.80 -15.04
C LEU A 36 23.87 2.98 -14.81
N ASP A 37 23.84 2.12 -13.81
CA ASP A 37 24.86 1.09 -13.58
C ASP A 37 24.67 -0.07 -14.57
N PHE A 38 25.78 -0.67 -15.01
CA PHE A 38 25.75 -1.72 -16.03
C PHE A 38 25.06 -2.99 -15.55
N ASP A 39 25.33 -3.41 -14.31
CA ASP A 39 24.76 -4.64 -13.78
C ASP A 39 23.27 -4.49 -13.49
N ASP A 40 22.84 -3.31 -13.03
CA ASP A 40 21.42 -2.99 -12.88
C ASP A 40 20.68 -3.01 -14.21
N ALA A 41 21.23 -2.40 -15.25
CA ALA A 41 20.64 -2.42 -16.60
C ALA A 41 20.55 -3.85 -17.16
N ARG A 42 21.58 -4.67 -16.96
CA ARG A 42 21.60 -6.08 -17.40
C ARG A 42 20.55 -6.91 -16.67
N GLN A 43 20.42 -6.74 -15.36
CA GLN A 43 19.39 -7.41 -14.56
C GLN A 43 17.98 -6.94 -14.95
N ALA A 44 17.81 -5.64 -15.18
CA ALA A 44 16.54 -5.06 -15.63
C ALA A 44 16.03 -5.68 -16.93
N ILE A 45 16.91 -5.92 -17.92
CA ILE A 45 16.53 -6.63 -19.16
C ILE A 45 16.02 -8.03 -18.86
N SER A 46 16.76 -8.78 -18.04
CA SER A 46 16.36 -10.15 -17.69
C SER A 46 15.05 -10.18 -16.89
N ALA A 47 14.81 -9.20 -16.03
CA ALA A 47 13.56 -9.04 -15.29
C ALA A 47 12.40 -8.73 -16.24
N HIS A 48 12.57 -7.79 -17.17
CA HIS A 48 11.55 -7.42 -18.16
C HIS A 48 11.06 -8.64 -18.93
N PHE A 49 11.96 -9.39 -19.55
CA PHE A 49 11.58 -10.56 -20.37
C PHE A 49 11.09 -11.77 -19.57
N ARG A 50 11.24 -11.78 -18.24
CA ARG A 50 10.60 -12.78 -17.37
C ARG A 50 9.16 -12.43 -17.02
N GLN A 51 8.84 -11.14 -16.99
CA GLN A 51 7.57 -10.62 -16.47
C GLN A 51 6.66 -10.06 -17.56
N SER A 52 7.22 -9.68 -18.71
CA SER A 52 6.51 -9.04 -19.81
C SER A 52 6.95 -9.62 -21.16
N THR A 53 6.01 -9.64 -22.09
CA THR A 53 6.22 -10.00 -23.50
C THR A 53 6.36 -8.78 -24.40
N GLU A 54 6.26 -7.57 -23.84
CA GLU A 54 6.30 -6.32 -24.58
C GLU A 54 7.69 -6.01 -25.14
N TYR A 55 7.72 -5.25 -26.22
CA TYR A 55 8.97 -4.74 -26.79
C TYR A 55 9.73 -3.89 -25.76
N LEU A 56 11.03 -4.14 -25.62
CA LEU A 56 11.84 -3.47 -24.60
C LEU A 56 12.16 -2.03 -25.01
N MET A 57 11.80 -1.07 -24.16
CA MET A 57 12.09 0.35 -24.33
C MET A 57 13.04 0.87 -23.23
N PRO A 58 13.79 1.97 -23.46
CA PRO A 58 14.68 2.54 -22.44
C PRO A 58 13.99 2.83 -21.11
N VAL A 59 12.73 3.28 -21.15
CA VAL A 59 11.92 3.54 -19.95
C VAL A 59 11.71 2.30 -19.07
N HIS A 60 11.57 1.12 -19.68
CA HIS A 60 11.43 -0.14 -18.95
C HIS A 60 12.71 -0.48 -18.20
N VAL A 61 13.87 -0.32 -18.87
CA VAL A 61 15.19 -0.55 -18.26
C VAL A 61 15.41 0.41 -17.09
N ARG A 62 15.13 1.71 -17.29
CA ARG A 62 15.30 2.71 -16.22
C ARG A 62 14.42 2.42 -15.00
N ARG A 63 13.15 2.09 -15.21
CA ARG A 63 12.21 1.75 -14.13
C ARG A 63 12.74 0.56 -13.32
N LEU A 64 13.01 -0.56 -13.99
CA LEU A 64 13.46 -1.80 -13.36
C LEU A 64 14.83 -1.66 -12.70
N ALA A 65 15.78 -0.98 -13.34
CA ALA A 65 17.11 -0.71 -12.76
C ALA A 65 17.00 0.13 -11.48
N THR A 66 16.12 1.13 -11.46
CA THR A 66 15.86 1.94 -10.27
C THR A 66 15.26 1.10 -9.14
N GLU A 67 14.35 0.18 -9.45
CA GLU A 67 13.77 -0.75 -8.48
C GLU A 67 14.82 -1.71 -7.91
N ILE A 68 15.65 -2.32 -8.76
CA ILE A 68 16.75 -3.21 -8.34
C ILE A 68 17.72 -2.47 -7.41
N ARG A 69 18.09 -1.25 -7.77
CA ARG A 69 18.97 -0.42 -6.93
C ARG A 69 18.34 -0.08 -5.59
N ARG A 70 17.05 0.29 -5.56
CA ARG A 70 16.32 0.56 -4.32
C ARG A 70 16.25 -0.67 -3.43
N GLU A 71 15.99 -1.83 -4.01
CA GLU A 71 15.94 -3.10 -3.29
C GLU A 71 17.28 -3.43 -2.66
N ARG A 72 18.36 -3.30 -3.43
CA ARG A 72 19.72 -3.52 -2.93
C ARG A 72 20.04 -2.63 -1.73
N HIS A 73 19.78 -1.33 -1.83
CA HIS A 73 19.97 -0.40 -0.72
C HIS A 73 19.04 -0.67 0.47
N ARG A 74 17.84 -1.23 0.25
CA ARG A 74 16.98 -1.67 1.35
C ARG A 74 17.61 -2.83 2.10
N VAL A 75 18.03 -3.87 1.38
CA VAL A 75 18.66 -5.06 1.96
C VAL A 75 19.94 -4.69 2.70
N GLU A 76 20.80 -3.85 2.12
CA GLU A 76 22.02 -3.34 2.79
C GLU A 76 21.69 -2.70 4.14
N ARG A 77 20.73 -1.75 4.17
CA ARG A 77 20.32 -1.09 5.43
C ARG A 77 19.74 -2.07 6.45
N GLU A 78 18.92 -3.01 6.02
CA GLU A 78 18.35 -4.02 6.93
C GLU A 78 19.46 -4.92 7.51
N THR A 79 20.43 -5.34 6.70
CA THR A 79 21.55 -6.15 7.18
C THR A 79 22.43 -5.37 8.16
N GLU A 80 22.68 -4.08 7.92
CA GLU A 80 23.41 -3.21 8.86
C GLU A 80 22.65 -3.06 10.19
N GLN A 81 21.34 -2.81 10.13
CA GLN A 81 20.49 -2.72 11.32
C GLN A 81 20.48 -4.04 12.11
N GLN A 82 20.38 -5.17 11.42
CA GLN A 82 20.44 -6.48 12.07
C GLN A 82 21.78 -6.72 12.75
N ARG A 83 22.90 -6.37 12.09
CA ARG A 83 24.23 -6.45 12.69
C ARG A 83 24.36 -5.54 13.92
N ALA A 84 23.85 -4.32 13.85
CA ALA A 84 23.85 -3.38 14.97
C ALA A 84 23.04 -3.91 16.16
N LEU A 85 21.84 -4.47 15.91
CA LEU A 85 21.02 -5.10 16.94
C LEU A 85 21.70 -6.33 17.54
N GLN A 86 22.38 -7.13 16.72
CA GLN A 86 23.14 -8.28 17.20
C GLN A 86 24.32 -7.86 18.07
N ALA A 87 25.08 -6.84 17.66
CA ALA A 87 26.17 -6.29 18.46
C ALA A 87 25.65 -5.73 19.78
N TYR A 88 24.57 -4.92 19.74
CA TYR A 88 23.91 -4.43 20.94
C TYR A 88 23.45 -5.57 21.86
N ARG A 89 22.88 -6.64 21.31
CA ARG A 89 22.46 -7.82 22.11
C ARG A 89 23.65 -8.55 22.75
N ALA A 90 24.79 -8.62 22.06
CA ALA A 90 25.99 -9.26 22.59
C ALA A 90 26.59 -8.44 23.75
N ASP A 91 26.54 -7.12 23.65
CA ASP A 91 27.06 -6.19 24.67
C ASP A 91 26.05 -5.90 25.79
N ALA A 92 24.75 -6.08 25.52
CA ALA A 92 23.71 -5.90 26.51
C ALA A 92 23.86 -6.97 27.60
N GLY A 93 24.19 -6.52 28.81
CA GLY A 93 24.18 -7.36 29.99
C GLY A 93 22.82 -8.02 30.26
N PRO A 94 22.69 -8.82 31.34
CA PRO A 94 21.46 -9.49 31.69
C PRO A 94 20.29 -8.50 31.75
N LEU A 95 19.12 -8.91 31.24
CA LEU A 95 17.92 -8.10 31.30
C LEU A 95 17.48 -7.99 32.77
N THR A 96 17.97 -6.96 33.48
CA THR A 96 17.58 -6.67 34.86
C THR A 96 16.16 -6.11 34.87
N ASP A 97 15.33 -6.51 35.83
CA ASP A 97 14.03 -5.88 36.05
C ASP A 97 14.24 -4.42 36.52
N ARG A 98 14.07 -3.47 35.58
CA ARG A 98 14.15 -2.02 35.85
C ARG A 98 12.77 -1.40 36.06
N SER A 99 11.72 -2.20 36.32
CA SER A 99 10.35 -1.70 36.46
C SER A 99 10.19 -0.69 37.61
N ALA A 100 10.99 -0.81 38.67
CA ALA A 100 11.01 0.16 39.77
C ALA A 100 11.64 1.50 39.33
N GLU A 101 12.80 1.45 38.66
CA GLU A 101 13.48 2.64 38.12
C GLU A 101 12.63 3.36 37.08
N ILE A 102 12.03 2.61 36.15
CA ILE A 102 11.13 3.15 35.12
C ILE A 102 9.90 3.79 35.76
N ARG A 103 9.28 3.16 36.77
CA ARG A 103 8.14 3.75 37.50
C ARG A 103 8.54 5.03 38.23
N ALA A 104 9.70 5.06 38.86
CA ALA A 104 10.22 6.26 39.52
C ALA A 104 10.47 7.38 38.51
N PHE A 105 11.10 7.07 37.36
CA PHE A 105 11.34 8.04 36.29
C PHE A 105 10.04 8.59 35.70
N VAL A 106 9.07 7.73 35.38
CA VAL A 106 7.75 8.15 34.87
C VAL A 106 7.02 9.01 35.91
N GLY A 107 7.12 8.67 37.20
CA GLY A 107 6.61 9.48 38.30
C GLY A 107 7.23 10.88 38.30
N HIS A 108 8.55 10.96 38.25
CA HIS A 108 9.28 12.23 38.19
C HIS A 108 8.90 13.07 36.95
N VAL A 109 8.79 12.44 35.78
CA VAL A 109 8.35 13.13 34.55
C VAL A 109 6.93 13.68 34.71
N ARG A 110 6.02 12.97 35.39
CA ARG A 110 4.67 13.46 35.70
C ARG A 110 4.65 14.62 36.70
N GLU A 111 5.61 14.68 37.62
CA GLU A 111 5.70 15.80 38.57
C GLU A 111 6.25 17.07 37.90
N VAL A 112 7.18 16.91 36.95
CA VAL A 112 7.82 18.02 36.24
C VAL A 112 6.95 18.55 35.11
N ILE A 113 6.23 17.67 34.41
CA ILE A 113 5.32 18.08 33.35
C ILE A 113 3.98 18.45 33.99
N PRO A 114 3.52 19.72 33.88
CA PRO A 114 2.21 20.10 34.38
C PRO A 114 1.15 19.23 33.72
N ASP A 115 0.06 18.90 34.44
CA ASP A 115 -1.08 18.16 33.89
C ASP A 115 -1.41 18.73 32.51
N GLY A 116 -1.10 17.94 31.49
CA GLY A 116 -1.19 18.34 30.10
C GLY A 116 -2.65 18.38 29.69
N SER A 117 -3.40 19.36 30.20
CA SER A 117 -4.75 19.57 29.75
C SER A 117 -4.66 19.85 28.26
N ARG A 118 -5.45 19.08 27.48
CA ARG A 118 -5.50 19.23 26.02
C ARG A 118 -5.83 20.68 25.64
N GLU A 119 -6.57 21.35 26.51
CA GLU A 119 -6.92 22.77 26.48
C GLU A 119 -5.70 23.69 26.65
N ALA A 120 -4.78 23.38 27.57
CA ALA A 120 -3.54 24.14 27.75
C ALA A 120 -2.54 23.91 26.61
N LEU A 121 -2.43 22.67 26.12
CA LEU A 121 -1.47 22.31 25.07
C LEU A 121 -1.93 22.69 23.66
N ARG A 122 -3.25 22.65 23.39
CA ARG A 122 -3.83 22.87 22.06
C ARG A 122 -5.11 23.72 22.13
N PRO A 123 -5.06 24.94 22.68
CA PRO A 123 -6.25 25.76 22.92
C PRO A 123 -7.06 26.00 21.65
N ARG A 124 -6.40 26.32 20.54
CA ARG A 124 -7.05 26.53 19.23
C ARG A 124 -7.81 25.31 18.71
N ALA A 125 -7.28 24.10 18.92
CA ALA A 125 -7.95 22.88 18.46
C ALA A 125 -9.21 22.61 19.27
N VAL A 126 -9.16 22.86 20.59
CA VAL A 126 -10.31 22.68 21.47
C VAL A 126 -11.39 23.73 21.22
N GLU A 127 -11.01 24.99 21.00
CA GLU A 127 -11.95 26.05 20.62
C GLU A 127 -12.63 25.77 19.28
N TRP A 128 -11.87 25.33 18.28
CA TRP A 128 -12.41 24.93 16.99
C TRP A 128 -13.39 23.76 17.12
N GLU A 129 -13.07 22.73 17.91
CA GLU A 129 -13.99 21.62 18.19
C GLU A 129 -15.27 22.11 18.87
N ARG A 130 -15.18 23.03 19.85
CA ARG A 130 -16.35 23.59 20.54
C ARG A 130 -17.23 24.41 19.58
N GLN A 131 -16.63 25.22 18.72
CA GLN A 131 -17.34 26.00 17.70
C GLN A 131 -18.02 25.07 16.68
N GLN A 132 -17.32 24.05 16.19
CA GLN A 132 -17.89 23.04 15.30
C GLN A 132 -19.05 22.30 15.96
N ARG A 133 -18.93 21.92 17.22
CA ARG A 133 -20.00 21.23 17.95
C ARG A 133 -21.22 22.12 18.23
N ALA A 134 -21.00 23.42 18.38
CA ALA A 134 -22.08 24.40 18.56
C ALA A 134 -22.77 24.78 17.24
N GLN A 135 -22.05 24.72 16.12
CA GLN A 135 -22.56 25.00 14.78
C GLN A 135 -23.11 23.77 14.07
N ALA A 136 -22.70 22.57 14.49
CA ALA A 136 -23.27 21.33 14.00
C ALA A 136 -24.69 21.19 14.55
N GLU A 137 -25.68 21.54 13.73
CA GLU A 137 -26.98 20.89 13.86
C GLU A 137 -26.73 19.39 13.59
N PRO A 138 -27.05 18.51 14.55
CA PRO A 138 -26.90 17.08 14.31
C PRO A 138 -27.98 16.67 13.32
N GLU A 139 -27.71 16.83 12.03
CA GLU A 139 -28.47 16.11 11.00
C GLU A 139 -28.24 14.62 11.26
N PRO A 140 -29.29 13.87 11.64
CA PRO A 140 -29.18 12.44 11.79
C PRO A 140 -28.66 11.90 10.46
N ASN A 141 -27.57 11.14 10.49
CA ASN A 141 -27.03 10.53 9.28
C ASN A 141 -28.20 9.84 8.55
N PRO A 142 -28.58 10.27 7.33
CA PRO A 142 -29.80 9.77 6.68
C PRO A 142 -29.68 8.27 6.31
N ALA A 143 -28.45 7.75 6.28
CA ALA A 143 -28.16 6.33 6.12
C ALA A 143 -28.16 5.55 7.46
N TYR A 144 -28.39 6.20 8.60
CA TYR A 144 -28.54 5.55 9.89
C TYR A 144 -29.93 4.97 10.00
N ASP A 145 -30.04 3.65 9.84
CA ASP A 145 -31.26 2.91 10.13
C ASP A 145 -31.32 2.61 11.64
N PRO A 146 -32.26 3.21 12.40
CA PRO A 146 -32.39 3.00 13.83
C PRO A 146 -32.84 1.57 14.21
N SER A 147 -33.22 0.73 13.25
CA SER A 147 -33.45 -0.71 13.49
C SER A 147 -32.15 -1.52 13.59
N MET A 148 -31.01 -0.94 13.18
CA MET A 148 -29.66 -1.52 13.31
C MET A 148 -28.99 -1.20 14.66
N GLN A 149 -29.74 -1.07 15.75
CA GLN A 149 -29.10 -0.91 17.07
C GLN A 149 -28.36 -2.20 17.45
N PRO A 150 -27.14 -2.11 18.01
CA PRO A 150 -26.46 -3.29 18.52
C PRO A 150 -27.29 -3.92 19.64
N VAL A 151 -27.37 -5.26 19.65
CA VAL A 151 -28.09 -6.02 20.68
C VAL A 151 -27.53 -5.63 22.06
N ARG A 152 -28.36 -5.06 22.92
CA ARG A 152 -27.99 -4.52 24.25
C ARG A 152 -27.20 -5.50 25.13
N GLU A 153 -27.44 -6.80 24.95
CA GLU A 153 -26.83 -7.88 25.71
C GLU A 153 -25.34 -8.13 25.38
N TRP A 154 -24.83 -7.53 24.30
CA TRP A 154 -23.45 -7.71 23.84
C TRP A 154 -22.52 -6.57 24.27
N CYS A 155 -23.05 -5.35 24.44
CA CYS A 155 -22.30 -4.22 24.99
C CYS A 155 -21.88 -4.40 26.46
N SER A 156 -22.40 -5.44 27.13
CA SER A 156 -22.14 -5.76 28.53
C SER A 156 -21.16 -6.93 28.74
N LYS A 157 -20.64 -7.57 27.68
CA LYS A 157 -19.73 -8.72 27.82
C LYS A 157 -18.31 -8.41 27.30
N PRO A 158 -17.25 -8.75 28.07
CA PRO A 158 -15.87 -8.42 27.71
C PRO A 158 -15.29 -9.25 26.55
N ASN A 159 -15.93 -10.36 26.18
CA ASN A 159 -15.51 -11.24 25.07
C ASN A 159 -16.69 -11.45 24.11
N ALA A 160 -16.93 -10.48 23.22
CA ALA A 160 -17.90 -10.67 22.14
C ALA A 160 -17.38 -11.74 21.15
N PRO A 161 -18.24 -12.68 20.69
CA PRO A 161 -17.81 -13.75 19.79
C PRO A 161 -17.36 -13.18 18.44
N THR A 162 -16.16 -13.56 18.02
CA THR A 162 -15.56 -13.13 16.74
C THR A 162 -16.25 -13.86 15.58
N GLY A 163 -16.90 -13.11 14.69
CA GLY A 163 -17.39 -13.63 13.39
C GLY A 163 -18.90 -13.54 13.12
N GLN A 164 -19.72 -13.08 14.05
CA GLN A 164 -21.19 -12.90 13.86
C GLN A 164 -21.61 -11.46 13.56
N TRP A 165 -20.71 -10.59 13.06
CA TRP A 165 -20.94 -9.15 13.02
C TRP A 165 -21.79 -8.61 11.84
N TRP A 166 -22.72 -9.43 11.32
CA TRP A 166 -23.88 -9.03 10.49
C TRP A 166 -24.79 -10.27 10.28
N GLU A 167 -25.79 -10.52 11.12
CA GLU A 167 -26.55 -11.79 11.08
C GLU A 167 -27.58 -11.93 9.94
N ASN A 168 -27.42 -11.22 8.83
CA ASN A 168 -28.09 -11.61 7.60
C ASN A 168 -27.26 -11.18 6.38
N ASP A 169 -26.36 -12.06 5.94
CA ASP A 169 -25.57 -11.85 4.73
C ASP A 169 -26.44 -11.42 3.55
N ALA A 170 -27.63 -12.00 3.40
CA ALA A 170 -28.56 -11.64 2.34
C ALA A 170 -29.16 -10.23 2.54
N ALA A 171 -29.43 -9.78 3.77
CA ALA A 171 -29.92 -8.42 4.01
C ALA A 171 -28.82 -7.38 3.74
N ARG A 172 -27.59 -7.68 4.16
CA ARG A 172 -26.43 -6.84 3.88
C ARG A 172 -26.13 -6.77 2.38
N GLU A 173 -26.20 -7.89 1.68
CA GLU A 173 -25.99 -7.94 0.25
C GLU A 173 -27.11 -7.21 -0.51
N ARG A 174 -28.37 -7.27 -0.06
CA ARG A 174 -29.47 -6.46 -0.60
C ARG A 174 -29.22 -4.96 -0.40
N HIS A 175 -28.86 -4.55 0.82
CA HIS A 175 -28.61 -3.15 1.13
C HIS A 175 -27.38 -2.60 0.38
N ALA A 176 -26.31 -3.38 0.27
CA ALA A 176 -25.14 -3.03 -0.53
C ALA A 176 -25.50 -2.89 -2.02
N LYS A 177 -26.38 -3.75 -2.55
CA LYS A 177 -26.89 -3.64 -3.92
C LYS A 177 -27.77 -2.40 -4.10
N GLU A 178 -28.61 -2.05 -3.13
CA GLU A 178 -29.39 -0.80 -3.16
C GLU A 178 -28.48 0.44 -3.17
N LEU A 179 -27.52 0.53 -2.25
CA LEU A 179 -26.56 1.65 -2.20
C LEU A 179 -25.74 1.78 -3.49
N LEU A 180 -25.33 0.65 -4.08
CA LEU A 180 -24.59 0.65 -5.35
C LEU A 180 -25.48 1.00 -6.56
N ALA A 181 -26.78 0.67 -6.50
CA ALA A 181 -27.76 1.05 -7.53
C ALA A 181 -28.10 2.54 -7.44
N GLU A 182 -28.35 3.08 -6.25
CA GLU A 182 -28.57 4.52 -6.02
C GLU A 182 -27.34 5.35 -6.42
N ALA A 183 -26.13 4.85 -6.17
CA ALA A 183 -24.89 5.47 -6.62
C ALA A 183 -24.63 5.33 -8.13
N GLY A 184 -25.52 4.69 -8.89
CA GLY A 184 -25.41 4.48 -10.34
C GLY A 184 -24.27 3.53 -10.76
N ARG A 185 -23.75 2.73 -9.83
CA ARG A 185 -22.58 1.84 -10.04
C ARG A 185 -22.96 0.41 -10.42
N LEU A 186 -24.23 0.03 -10.29
CA LEU A 186 -24.77 -1.22 -10.84
C LEU A 186 -25.43 -0.94 -12.19
N ARG A 187 -24.83 -1.42 -13.29
CA ARG A 187 -25.53 -1.51 -14.58
C ARG A 187 -26.48 -2.72 -14.54
N PRO A 188 -27.71 -2.63 -15.08
CA PRO A 188 -28.54 -3.82 -15.24
C PRO A 188 -27.79 -4.83 -16.11
N ARG A 189 -27.69 -6.07 -15.61
CA ARG A 189 -27.16 -7.20 -16.38
C ARG A 189 -28.09 -7.36 -17.57
N ALA A 190 -27.62 -7.01 -18.77
CA ALA A 190 -28.37 -7.23 -20.00
C ALA A 190 -28.82 -8.70 -20.01
N GLU A 191 -30.14 -8.90 -20.02
CA GLU A 191 -30.74 -10.21 -20.16
C GLU A 191 -30.14 -10.87 -21.41
N GLN A 192 -29.60 -12.07 -21.21
CA GLN A 192 -29.15 -12.91 -22.31
C GLN A 192 -30.38 -13.18 -23.20
N ALA A 193 -30.41 -12.56 -24.37
CA ALA A 193 -31.41 -12.86 -25.39
C ALA A 193 -31.35 -14.35 -25.73
N PRO A 194 -32.50 -15.06 -25.79
CA PRO A 194 -32.51 -16.46 -26.20
C PRO A 194 -32.06 -16.57 -27.67
N ALA A 195 -31.20 -17.55 -27.92
CA ALA A 195 -30.67 -17.88 -29.23
C ALA A 195 -31.81 -18.20 -30.22
N VAL A 196 -31.93 -17.40 -31.27
CA VAL A 196 -32.79 -17.70 -32.43
C VAL A 196 -31.96 -18.50 -33.44
N GLY A 197 -32.36 -19.74 -33.68
CA GLY A 197 -31.90 -20.61 -34.76
C GLY A 197 -32.31 -22.05 -34.47
N ALA A 198 -32.81 -22.88 -35.37
CA ALA A 198 -33.16 -22.76 -36.78
C ALA A 198 -34.08 -23.96 -37.06
N GLN A 199 -35.20 -23.74 -37.76
CA GLN A 199 -35.93 -24.82 -38.42
C GLN A 199 -36.13 -24.38 -39.87
N GLU A 200 -35.23 -24.87 -40.72
CA GLU A 200 -35.36 -24.84 -42.17
C GLU A 200 -36.40 -25.90 -42.58
N ALA A 201 -37.34 -25.47 -43.42
CA ALA A 201 -38.16 -26.33 -44.24
C ALA A 201 -37.47 -26.49 -45.60
N SER A 202 -37.13 -27.73 -45.97
CA SER A 202 -37.24 -28.25 -47.34
C SER A 202 -36.99 -29.75 -47.36
#